data_AF-A0A5B7BSE3-F1
#
_entry.id   AF-A0A5B7BSE3-F1
#
_cell.length_a   1.000
_cell.length_b   1.000
_cell.length_c   1.000
_cell.angle_alpha   90.00
_cell.angle_beta   90.00
_cell.angle_gamma   90.00
#
_symmetry.space_group_name_H-M   'P 1'
#
loop_
_entity.id
_entity.type
_entity.pdbx_description
1 polymer ?
#
loop_
_entity_poly.entity_id
_entity_poly.type
_entity_poly.pdbx_seq_one_letter_code
_entity_poly.pdbx_strand_id
1 'polypeptide(L)'
;MAKESTSGDLFIDDFNISSLFTEKEDQDEVLEVDLFIDDFYLSVLFTEDEDQDEVVTISDAEYAEELQFQEALMGSMITSQMSNNPPPSSSTSNPEVPMEVATEAGKSSFSICEICVEDKESDEMFTNESCDHSFCTDCIGKHVATKIQENIQVVTCPGLDCKGVIEIDACRSVIPKEVLDRWDEAICESLILASQKFYCPFRDCSAMLVNDGVEVIRESECPICRRLFCAQCDVPWHSGVECEEFQILNEDEKGREDLMVRELARDKHWMRCPNCKFIVEKSEGCLHMTCRCQFQFCYQCGATWSNTHGSCQIP
;
A
#
# COMPACT_ATOMS: atom_id res chain seq x y z
N MET A 1 -30.53 43.14 36.03
CA MET A 1 -29.34 42.50 36.63
C MET A 1 -28.75 41.62 35.52
N ALA A 2 -27.92 42.12 34.61
CA ALA A 2 -26.49 42.47 34.74
C ALA A 2 -25.68 41.25 35.23
N LYS A 3 -24.66 40.70 34.57
CA LYS A 3 -23.59 41.21 33.65
C LYS A 3 -23.16 40.04 32.72
N GLU A 4 -22.91 40.21 31.42
CA GLU A 4 -21.65 40.66 30.76
C GLU A 4 -20.35 40.01 31.26
N SER A 5 -19.71 39.22 30.39
CA SER A 5 -18.27 39.27 30.13
C SER A 5 -17.91 38.51 28.84
N THR A 6 -17.12 39.21 28.03
CA THR A 6 -16.72 39.01 26.63
C THR A 6 -15.43 38.22 26.43
N SER A 7 -15.18 37.93 25.15
CA SER A 7 -13.91 37.92 24.40
C SER A 7 -13.06 36.65 24.36
N GLY A 8 -12.76 36.22 23.13
CA GLY A 8 -11.64 35.35 22.80
C GLY A 8 -11.73 34.77 21.39
N ASP A 9 -11.88 35.61 20.36
CA ASP A 9 -11.64 35.20 18.97
C ASP A 9 -10.19 34.76 18.82
N LEU A 10 -9.97 33.54 18.33
CA LEU A 10 -8.74 33.14 17.66
C LEU A 10 -9.11 32.63 16.28
N PHE A 11 -8.93 33.54 15.33
CA PHE A 11 -8.76 33.27 13.91
C PHE A 11 -7.70 32.18 13.75
N ILE A 12 -8.07 31.06 13.13
CA ILE A 12 -7.12 30.19 12.44
C ILE A 12 -7.39 30.46 10.99
N ASP A 13 -6.43 31.14 10.35
CA ASP A 13 -6.44 31.43 8.94
C ASP A 13 -6.50 30.12 8.14
N ASP A 14 -7.51 30.03 7.29
CA ASP A 14 -7.66 29.01 6.26
C ASP A 14 -6.43 29.05 5.33
N PHE A 15 -5.52 28.09 5.48
CA PHE A 15 -4.51 27.84 4.45
C PHE A 15 -5.19 27.16 3.26
N ASN A 16 -5.60 28.02 2.34
CA ASN A 16 -6.24 27.70 1.08
C ASN A 16 -5.29 26.91 0.17
N ILE A 17 -5.31 25.57 0.22
CA ILE A 17 -4.69 24.69 -0.78
C ILE A 17 -5.62 24.59 -1.99
N SER A 18 -5.87 25.71 -2.67
CA SER A 18 -6.56 25.73 -3.96
C SER A 18 -5.72 26.38 -5.08
N SER A 19 -4.39 26.48 -4.93
CA SER A 19 -3.55 27.21 -5.89
C SER A 19 -2.46 26.41 -6.63
N LEU A 20 -2.47 25.08 -6.62
CA LEU A 20 -1.43 24.30 -7.31
C LEU A 20 -1.88 23.33 -8.41
N PHE A 21 -3.09 23.44 -8.94
CA PHE A 21 -3.43 22.74 -10.19
C PHE A 21 -4.15 23.70 -11.14
N THR A 22 -3.36 24.31 -12.02
CA THR A 22 -3.85 24.99 -13.22
C THR A 22 -4.10 23.95 -14.30
N GLU A 23 -5.26 24.08 -14.92
CA GLU A 23 -5.80 23.30 -16.02
C GLU A 23 -4.83 23.22 -17.21
N LYS A 24 -4.67 22.02 -17.79
CA LYS A 24 -4.25 21.86 -19.18
C LYS A 24 -4.80 20.56 -19.76
N GLU A 25 -5.69 20.73 -20.73
CA GLU A 25 -6.27 19.70 -21.60
C GLU A 25 -5.23 19.15 -22.60
N ASP A 26 -5.37 17.85 -22.87
CA ASP A 26 -5.10 17.05 -24.07
C ASP A 26 -3.81 17.23 -24.90
N GLN A 27 -3.00 16.16 -24.94
CA GLN A 27 -2.54 15.54 -26.21
C GLN A 27 -1.93 14.15 -26.01
N ASP A 28 -2.38 13.21 -26.85
CA ASP A 28 -1.90 11.83 -26.99
C ASP A 28 -0.40 11.75 -27.31
N GLU A 29 0.36 10.95 -26.55
CA GLU A 29 1.67 10.46 -26.97
C GLU A 29 1.89 9.01 -26.47
N VAL A 30 1.91 8.08 -27.43
CA VAL A 30 2.14 6.65 -27.22
C VAL A 30 3.64 6.44 -27.04
N LEU A 31 4.08 5.99 -25.86
CA LEU A 31 5.46 5.61 -25.61
C LEU A 31 5.60 4.07 -25.62
N GLU A 32 6.22 3.56 -26.68
CA GLU A 32 6.79 2.21 -26.76
C GLU A 32 7.81 2.02 -25.62
N VAL A 33 7.64 0.93 -24.85
CA VAL A 33 8.67 0.45 -23.92
C VAL A 33 9.05 -0.95 -24.39
N ASP A 34 10.26 -1.05 -24.95
CA ASP A 34 10.94 -2.28 -25.34
C ASP A 34 11.01 -3.26 -24.16
N LEU A 35 10.24 -4.35 -24.24
CA LEU A 35 10.45 -5.52 -23.40
C LEU A 35 11.56 -6.35 -24.05
N PHE A 36 12.77 -6.26 -23.49
CA PHE A 36 13.83 -7.24 -23.70
C PHE A 36 13.39 -8.57 -23.09
N ILE A 37 12.61 -9.35 -23.84
CA ILE A 37 12.27 -10.73 -23.50
C ILE A 37 13.47 -11.58 -23.93
N ASP A 38 14.04 -12.28 -22.96
CA ASP A 38 15.20 -13.14 -23.12
C ASP A 38 14.89 -14.26 -24.13
N ASP A 39 15.73 -14.40 -25.16
CA ASP A 39 15.60 -15.35 -26.30
C ASP A 39 15.53 -16.83 -25.86
N PHE A 40 15.75 -17.10 -24.58
CA PHE A 40 15.64 -18.42 -23.98
C PHE A 40 14.19 -18.86 -23.74
N TYR A 41 13.29 -17.95 -23.37
CA TYR A 41 11.88 -18.28 -23.07
C TYR A 41 11.14 -18.78 -24.32
N LEU A 42 11.56 -18.33 -25.50
CA LEU A 42 10.97 -18.73 -26.77
C LEU A 42 11.34 -20.17 -27.18
N SER A 43 12.43 -20.74 -26.64
CA SER A 43 12.88 -22.08 -27.01
C SER A 43 12.12 -23.22 -26.31
N VAL A 44 11.37 -22.92 -25.24
CA VAL A 44 10.56 -23.90 -24.50
C VAL A 44 9.13 -24.02 -25.07
N LEU A 45 8.66 -23.02 -25.82
CA LEU A 45 7.29 -22.99 -26.36
C LEU A 45 7.14 -23.59 -27.76
N PHE A 46 8.23 -24.00 -28.41
CA PHE A 46 8.18 -24.58 -29.76
C PHE A 46 8.99 -25.89 -29.83
N THR A 47 8.42 -26.98 -29.31
CA THR A 47 8.69 -28.29 -29.90
C THR A 47 7.61 -28.56 -30.94
N GLU A 48 8.04 -28.55 -32.20
CA GLU A 48 7.21 -28.82 -33.38
C GLU A 48 6.62 -30.24 -33.29
N ASP A 49 5.33 -30.35 -33.00
CA ASP A 49 4.52 -31.48 -33.44
C ASP A 49 3.16 -30.94 -33.88
N GLU A 50 2.88 -31.09 -35.18
CA GLU A 50 1.65 -30.66 -35.85
C GLU A 50 0.43 -31.44 -35.32
N ASP A 51 -0.69 -30.74 -35.14
CA ASP A 51 -2.05 -31.24 -34.89
C ASP A 51 -2.49 -31.57 -33.43
N GLN A 52 -2.53 -30.56 -32.54
CA GLN A 52 -3.65 -30.24 -31.63
C GLN A 52 -3.29 -29.03 -30.73
N ASP A 53 -4.20 -28.06 -30.60
CA ASP A 53 -4.12 -26.97 -29.63
C ASP A 53 -4.23 -27.53 -28.20
N GLU A 54 -3.10 -27.93 -27.61
CA GLU A 54 -2.98 -28.21 -26.18
C GLU A 54 -1.87 -27.32 -25.61
N VAL A 55 -2.27 -26.30 -24.84
CA VAL A 55 -1.35 -25.49 -24.06
C VAL A 55 -0.70 -26.41 -23.04
N VAL A 56 0.59 -26.73 -23.21
CA VAL A 56 1.35 -27.55 -22.24
C VAL A 56 1.44 -26.77 -20.93
N THR A 57 0.65 -27.17 -19.95
CA THR A 57 0.79 -26.68 -18.58
C THR A 57 2.01 -27.35 -17.96
N ILE A 58 3.12 -26.61 -17.87
CA ILE A 58 4.31 -27.07 -17.15
C ILE A 58 3.90 -27.33 -15.70
N SER A 59 4.14 -28.54 -15.21
CA SER A 59 3.82 -28.89 -13.83
C SER A 59 4.86 -28.32 -12.87
N ASP A 60 4.43 -27.94 -11.66
CA ASP A 60 5.32 -27.39 -10.62
C ASP A 60 6.54 -28.30 -10.31
N ALA A 61 6.43 -29.60 -10.61
CA ALA A 61 7.50 -30.57 -10.41
C ALA A 61 8.64 -30.44 -11.44
N GLU A 62 8.34 -30.17 -12.71
CA GLU A 62 9.36 -30.02 -13.76
C GLU A 62 10.11 -28.69 -13.61
N TYR A 63 9.41 -27.62 -13.24
CA TYR A 63 10.05 -26.33 -12.94
C TYR A 63 10.97 -26.41 -11.71
N ALA A 64 10.59 -27.20 -10.70
CA ALA A 64 11.42 -27.41 -9.52
C ALA A 64 12.69 -28.24 -9.82
N GLU A 65 12.62 -29.21 -10.74
CA GLU A 65 13.79 -29.97 -11.17
C GLU A 65 14.80 -29.09 -11.94
N GLU A 66 14.31 -28.20 -12.80
CA GLU A 66 15.16 -27.27 -13.56
C GLU A 66 15.88 -26.27 -12.64
N LEU A 67 15.19 -25.76 -11.60
CA LEU A 67 15.78 -24.91 -10.57
C LEU A 67 16.90 -25.62 -9.81
N GLN A 68 16.70 -26.89 -9.44
CA GLN A 68 17.71 -27.68 -8.75
C GLN A 68 18.95 -27.94 -9.62
N PHE A 69 18.77 -28.10 -10.93
CA PHE A 69 19.86 -28.24 -11.87
C PHE A 69 20.70 -26.95 -12.01
N GLN A 70 20.02 -25.80 -12.07
CA GLN A 70 20.69 -24.49 -12.13
C GLN A 70 21.45 -24.15 -10.83
N GLU A 71 20.88 -24.50 -9.67
CA GLU A 71 21.57 -24.34 -8.38
C GLU A 71 22.84 -25.20 -8.31
N ALA A 72 22.80 -26.44 -8.83
CA ALA A 72 23.97 -27.31 -8.89
C ALA A 72 25.08 -26.76 -9.81
N LEU A 73 24.71 -26.10 -10.90
CA LEU A 73 25.66 -25.43 -11.80
C LEU A 73 26.31 -24.21 -11.13
N MET A 74 25.54 -23.36 -10.44
CA MET A 74 26.08 -22.21 -9.71
C MET A 74 27.00 -22.63 -8.55
N GLY A 75 26.64 -23.70 -7.82
CA GLY A 75 27.50 -24.26 -6.77
C GLY A 75 28.85 -24.79 -7.27
N SER A 76 28.88 -25.31 -8.50
CA SER A 76 30.10 -25.81 -9.16
C SER A 76 31.04 -24.68 -9.61
N MET A 77 30.51 -23.48 -9.91
CA MET A 77 31.33 -22.31 -10.25
C MET A 77 32.01 -21.68 -9.02
N ILE A 78 31.33 -21.69 -7.86
CA ILE A 78 31.85 -21.12 -6.60
C ILE A 78 33.00 -21.97 -6.04
N THR A 79 32.90 -23.30 -6.16
CA THR A 79 33.95 -24.22 -5.67
C THR A 79 35.26 -24.15 -6.47
N SER A 80 35.23 -23.68 -7.73
CA SER A 80 36.44 -23.44 -8.52
C SER A 80 37.22 -22.17 -8.13
N GLN A 81 36.60 -21.19 -7.46
CA GLN A 81 37.25 -19.91 -7.17
C GLN A 81 37.96 -19.84 -5.80
N MET A 82 37.84 -20.86 -4.95
CA MET A 82 38.48 -20.85 -3.61
C MET A 82 39.83 -21.57 -3.53
N SER A 83 40.45 -21.98 -4.64
CA SER A 83 41.70 -22.75 -4.61
C SER A 83 42.99 -21.98 -4.92
N ASN A 84 42.94 -20.65 -5.07
CA ASN A 84 44.13 -19.83 -5.36
C ASN A 84 44.20 -18.60 -4.44
N ASN A 85 44.83 -18.74 -3.26
CA ASN A 85 45.76 -17.73 -2.68
C ASN A 85 46.28 -18.18 -1.29
N PRO A 86 47.60 -18.22 -1.03
CA PRO A 86 48.19 -18.47 0.29
C PRO A 86 48.40 -17.15 1.10
N PRO A 87 48.62 -17.22 2.43
CA PRO A 87 48.52 -16.07 3.34
C PRO A 87 49.88 -15.38 3.58
N PRO A 88 49.90 -14.19 4.22
CA PRO A 88 51.05 -13.80 5.01
C PRO A 88 50.72 -13.58 6.49
N SER A 89 51.71 -13.97 7.29
CA SER A 89 51.81 -14.00 8.74
C SER A 89 52.63 -12.82 9.29
N SER A 90 52.34 -12.45 10.55
CA SER A 90 53.24 -11.79 11.55
C SER A 90 53.76 -10.37 11.21
N SER A 91 54.08 -9.45 12.12
CA SER A 91 54.65 -9.53 13.48
C SER A 91 54.60 -8.16 14.20
N THR A 92 54.61 -8.24 15.53
CA THR A 92 54.88 -7.25 16.59
C THR A 92 56.15 -6.40 16.39
N SER A 93 56.11 -5.10 16.78
CA SER A 93 57.15 -4.42 17.61
C SER A 93 56.88 -2.91 17.80
N ASN A 94 56.81 -2.46 19.06
CA ASN A 94 57.13 -1.08 19.48
C ASN A 94 58.66 -0.88 19.52
N PRO A 95 59.17 0.36 19.42
CA PRO A 95 59.63 1.04 20.65
C PRO A 95 59.39 2.56 20.72
N GLU A 96 59.31 3.04 21.95
CA GLU A 96 59.29 4.45 22.39
C GLU A 96 60.59 5.21 22.06
N VAL A 97 60.49 6.54 21.91
CA VAL A 97 61.22 7.61 22.66
C VAL A 97 60.95 9.01 22.03
N PRO A 98 60.99 10.11 22.83
CA PRO A 98 60.15 11.30 22.69
C PRO A 98 60.89 12.57 22.27
N MET A 99 60.13 13.61 21.87
CA MET A 99 60.44 15.07 21.77
C MET A 99 59.51 15.68 20.69
N GLU A 100 58.88 16.86 20.75
CA GLU A 100 58.82 17.99 21.68
C GLU A 100 57.43 18.65 21.57
N VAL A 101 57.09 19.38 22.62
CA VAL A 101 55.94 20.27 22.72
C VAL A 101 56.13 21.47 21.78
N ALA A 102 55.27 21.59 20.78
CA ALA A 102 54.96 22.85 20.12
C ALA A 102 53.48 23.18 20.41
N THR A 103 53.26 24.06 21.38
CA THR A 103 51.96 24.68 21.66
C THR A 103 51.63 25.66 20.54
N GLU A 104 50.79 25.25 19.61
CA GLU A 104 49.97 26.14 18.78
C GLU A 104 48.53 26.04 19.32
N ALA A 105 48.10 27.08 20.03
CA ALA A 105 46.81 27.13 20.70
C ALA A 105 45.68 27.39 19.70
N GLY A 106 45.29 26.36 18.95
CA GLY A 106 43.90 26.16 18.56
C GLY A 106 43.24 25.38 19.68
N LYS A 107 42.47 26.04 20.55
CA LYS A 107 41.63 25.32 21.51
C LYS A 107 40.49 24.67 20.72
N SER A 108 40.71 23.48 20.18
CA SER A 108 39.59 22.60 19.82
C SER A 108 38.86 22.27 21.11
N SER A 109 37.65 22.79 21.25
CA SER A 109 36.76 22.45 22.35
C SER A 109 36.23 21.04 22.11
N PHE A 110 36.83 20.05 22.78
CA PHE A 110 36.27 18.70 22.83
C PHE A 110 35.10 18.67 23.82
N SER A 111 34.07 17.88 23.47
CA SER A 111 32.93 17.59 24.34
C SER A 111 32.75 16.08 24.46
N ILE A 112 32.26 15.61 25.61
CA ILE A 112 32.04 14.18 25.85
C ILE A 112 30.60 13.82 25.47
N CYS A 113 30.43 12.79 24.66
CA CYS A 113 29.10 12.24 24.36
C CYS A 113 28.57 11.41 25.54
N GLU A 114 27.34 11.68 25.98
CA GLU A 114 26.71 10.98 27.11
C GLU A 114 26.34 9.50 26.80
N ILE A 115 26.31 9.08 25.53
CA ILE A 115 25.98 7.70 25.11
C ILE A 115 27.24 6.84 24.97
N CYS A 116 28.20 7.24 24.13
CA CYS A 116 29.41 6.44 23.90
C CYS A 116 30.56 6.77 24.87
N VAL A 117 30.46 7.88 25.62
CA VAL A 117 31.48 8.33 26.58
C VAL A 117 32.83 8.58 25.91
N GLU A 118 32.82 9.02 24.66
CA GLU A 118 34.00 9.41 23.88
C GLU A 118 34.09 10.94 23.78
N ASP A 119 35.32 11.46 23.76
CA ASP A 119 35.61 12.85 23.40
C ASP A 119 35.39 13.06 21.91
N LYS A 120 34.69 14.14 21.55
CA LYS A 120 34.32 14.49 20.18
C LYS A 120 34.63 15.95 19.90
N GLU A 121 35.01 16.24 18.66
CA GLU A 121 35.17 17.62 18.23
C GLU A 121 33.81 18.33 18.14
N SER A 122 33.81 19.67 18.16
CA SER A 122 32.55 20.43 18.22
C SER A 122 31.66 20.24 16.99
N ASP A 123 32.22 19.87 15.85
CA ASP A 123 31.52 19.55 14.60
C ASP A 123 30.99 18.10 14.55
N GLU A 124 31.52 17.21 15.38
CA GLU A 124 31.01 15.85 15.59
C GLU A 124 29.88 15.79 16.65
N MET A 125 29.59 16.92 17.30
CA MET A 125 28.52 17.02 18.29
C MET A 125 27.21 17.42 17.64
N PHE A 126 26.14 16.72 18.00
CA PHE A 126 24.79 17.06 17.60
C PHE A 126 24.25 18.20 18.46
N THR A 127 23.57 19.16 17.83
CA THR A 127 22.90 20.27 18.53
C THR A 127 21.39 20.11 18.39
N ASN A 128 20.70 20.16 19.52
CA ASN A 128 19.24 20.12 19.57
C ASN A 128 18.73 21.44 20.18
N GLU A 129 17.83 22.13 19.50
CA GLU A 129 17.29 23.41 19.99
C GLU A 129 16.38 23.23 21.22
N SER A 130 15.88 22.00 21.45
CA SER A 130 14.92 21.73 22.51
C SER A 130 15.54 21.29 23.85
N CYS A 131 16.86 21.06 23.93
CA CYS A 131 17.57 20.74 25.18
C CYS A 131 19.10 20.84 25.06
N ASP A 132 19.80 20.95 26.21
CA ASP A 132 21.27 21.09 26.28
C ASP A 132 22.05 19.77 26.44
N HIS A 133 21.43 18.61 26.17
CA HIS A 133 22.10 17.31 26.32
C HIS A 133 23.14 17.08 25.22
N SER A 134 24.28 16.47 25.58
CA SER A 134 25.46 16.38 24.73
C SER A 134 25.62 14.98 24.12
N PHE A 135 25.34 14.86 22.82
CA PHE A 135 25.51 13.61 22.07
C PHE A 135 26.28 13.84 20.77
N CYS A 136 27.08 12.86 20.36
CA CYS A 136 27.70 12.90 19.04
C CYS A 136 26.69 12.59 17.94
N THR A 137 26.97 13.06 16.72
CA THR A 137 26.17 12.81 15.52
C THR A 137 25.96 11.32 15.27
N ASP A 138 26.99 10.48 15.44
CA ASP A 138 26.88 9.02 15.27
C ASP A 138 25.85 8.38 16.22
N CYS A 139 25.86 8.79 17.49
CA CYS A 139 24.93 8.23 18.49
C CYS A 139 23.50 8.67 18.23
N ILE A 140 23.30 9.95 17.86
CA ILE A 140 21.99 10.46 17.47
C ILE A 140 21.50 9.78 16.20
N GLY A 141 22.35 9.61 15.20
CA GLY A 141 21.99 8.94 13.96
C GLY A 141 21.51 7.51 14.19
N LYS A 142 22.20 6.74 15.04
CA LYS A 142 21.78 5.39 15.45
C LYS A 142 20.48 5.39 16.25
N HIS A 143 20.31 6.33 17.19
CA HIS A 143 19.09 6.47 17.98
C HIS A 143 17.88 6.77 17.10
N VAL A 144 17.98 7.78 16.24
CA VAL A 144 16.94 8.14 15.27
C VAL A 144 16.63 6.94 14.38
N ALA A 145 17.63 6.33 13.74
CA ALA A 145 17.42 5.16 12.88
C ALA A 145 16.69 4.02 13.61
N THR A 146 17.04 3.76 14.87
CA THR A 146 16.36 2.75 15.71
C THR A 146 14.91 3.14 15.97
N LYS A 147 14.64 4.41 16.32
CA LYS A 147 13.27 4.88 16.60
C LYS A 147 12.37 4.83 15.37
N ILE A 148 12.89 5.17 14.20
CA ILE A 148 12.15 5.05 12.95
C ILE A 148 11.89 3.58 12.62
N GLN A 149 12.85 2.69 12.85
CA GLN A 149 12.67 1.25 12.69
C GLN A 149 11.60 0.66 13.64
N GLU A 150 11.40 1.28 14.81
CA GLU A 150 10.35 0.97 15.79
C GLU A 150 9.00 1.63 15.44
N ASN A 151 8.85 2.27 14.26
CA ASN A 151 7.68 3.06 13.86
C ASN A 151 7.34 4.22 14.82
N ILE A 152 8.35 4.80 15.47
CA ILE A 152 8.19 5.99 16.32
C ILE A 152 8.53 7.23 15.50
N GLN A 153 7.49 7.93 15.04
CA GLN A 153 7.62 9.15 14.22
C GLN A 153 8.06 10.40 15.01
N VAL A 154 7.72 10.47 16.30
CA VAL A 154 8.13 11.58 17.19
C VAL A 154 9.34 11.14 18.00
N VAL A 155 10.52 11.46 17.51
CA VAL A 155 11.78 11.07 18.15
C VAL A 155 12.12 12.07 19.24
N THR A 156 12.21 11.61 20.49
CA THR A 156 12.66 12.43 21.62
C THR A 156 14.15 12.26 21.86
N CYS A 157 14.72 13.27 22.52
CA CYS A 157 16.08 13.27 23.02
C CYS A 157 16.37 12.00 23.87
N PRO A 158 17.55 11.36 23.70
CA PRO A 158 17.96 10.21 24.52
C PRO A 158 18.23 10.52 25.99
N GLY A 159 18.33 11.80 26.36
CA GLY A 159 18.61 12.24 27.72
C GLY A 159 17.57 11.75 28.73
N LEU A 160 18.01 11.42 29.95
CA LEU A 160 17.15 10.93 31.01
C LEU A 160 16.01 11.93 31.32
N ASP A 161 14.77 11.45 31.27
CA ASP A 161 13.55 12.25 31.47
C ASP A 161 13.43 13.49 30.56
N CYS A 162 14.16 13.52 29.43
CA CYS A 162 14.10 14.62 28.48
C CYS A 162 12.92 14.47 27.53
N LYS A 163 12.17 15.56 27.35
CA LYS A 163 11.05 15.64 26.40
C LYS A 163 11.37 16.48 25.17
N GLY A 164 12.62 16.89 25.00
CA GLY A 164 13.06 17.61 23.81
C GLY A 164 12.83 16.75 22.57
N VAL A 165 12.17 17.30 21.57
CA VAL A 165 11.92 16.61 20.29
C VAL A 165 13.11 16.88 19.38
N ILE A 166 13.56 15.84 18.69
CA ILE A 166 14.58 15.95 17.64
C ILE A 166 13.85 16.20 16.32
N GLU A 167 14.11 17.35 15.70
CA GLU A 167 13.51 17.71 14.41
C GLU A 167 14.21 16.99 13.25
N ILE A 168 13.43 16.59 12.25
CA ILE A 168 13.94 15.90 11.06
C ILE A 168 14.99 16.75 10.32
N ASP A 169 14.81 18.06 10.26
CA ASP A 169 15.72 18.98 9.58
C ASP A 169 17.09 19.03 10.23
N ALA A 170 17.18 18.91 11.55
CA ALA A 170 18.44 18.84 12.29
C ALA A 170 19.22 17.54 11.98
N CYS A 171 18.53 16.48 11.59
CA CYS A 171 19.15 15.18 11.31
C CYS A 171 19.58 14.99 9.86
N ARG A 172 19.27 15.91 8.93
CA ARG A 172 19.57 15.77 7.48
C ARG A 172 21.02 15.43 7.16
N SER A 173 21.98 15.97 7.92
CA SER A 173 23.41 15.72 7.74
C SER A 173 23.97 14.57 8.58
N VAL A 174 23.12 13.94 9.41
CA VAL A 174 23.52 12.98 10.46
C VAL A 174 23.08 11.57 10.12
N ILE A 175 21.94 11.40 9.44
CA ILE A 175 21.39 10.09 9.09
C ILE A 175 21.52 9.78 7.60
N PRO A 176 21.61 8.48 7.21
CA PRO A 176 21.53 8.08 5.82
C PRO A 176 20.22 8.55 5.17
N LYS A 177 20.28 8.84 3.86
CA LYS A 177 19.13 9.33 3.11
C LYS A 177 17.93 8.38 3.21
N GLU A 178 18.17 7.08 3.18
CA GLU A 178 17.12 6.06 3.26
C GLU A 178 16.39 6.04 4.61
N VAL A 179 17.07 6.47 5.69
CA VAL A 179 16.43 6.63 7.01
C VAL A 179 15.62 7.92 7.04
N LEU A 180 16.13 8.99 6.42
CA LEU A 180 15.45 10.26 6.34
C LEU A 180 14.16 10.15 5.51
N ASP A 181 14.23 9.54 4.33
CA ASP A 181 13.07 9.34 3.45
C ASP A 181 11.99 8.53 4.18
N ARG A 182 12.37 7.46 4.90
CA ARG A 182 11.43 6.67 5.72
C ARG A 182 10.82 7.48 6.88
N TRP A 183 11.61 8.35 7.51
CA TRP A 183 11.09 9.20 8.58
C TRP A 183 10.09 10.21 8.04
N ASP A 184 10.40 10.84 6.91
CA ASP A 184 9.52 11.80 6.22
C ASP A 184 8.20 11.14 5.80
N GLU A 185 8.27 9.97 5.15
CA GLU A 185 7.11 9.14 4.81
C GLU A 185 6.26 8.81 6.05
N ALA A 186 6.88 8.36 7.15
CA ALA A 186 6.17 8.04 8.37
C ALA A 186 5.49 9.26 9.00
N ILE A 187 6.13 10.44 8.97
CA ILE A 187 5.51 11.70 9.42
C ILE A 187 4.31 12.02 8.54
N CYS A 188 4.45 11.98 7.21
CA CYS A 188 3.36 12.22 6.28
C CYS A 188 2.18 11.26 6.52
N GLU A 189 2.45 9.96 6.64
CA GLU A 189 1.42 8.96 6.91
C GLU A 189 0.71 9.17 8.24
N SER A 190 1.39 9.76 9.23
CA SER A 190 0.83 10.04 10.55
C SER A 190 -0.18 11.19 10.57
N LEU A 191 -0.09 12.09 9.58
CA LEU A 191 -1.04 13.18 9.41
C LEU A 191 -2.37 12.70 8.85
N ILE A 192 -2.38 11.52 8.22
CA ILE A 192 -3.58 10.90 7.67
C ILE A 192 -4.33 10.17 8.80
N LEU A 193 -5.57 10.57 9.04
CA LEU A 193 -6.40 9.95 10.08
C LEU A 193 -6.73 8.49 9.70
N ALA A 194 -6.81 7.62 10.70
CA ALA A 194 -7.18 6.21 10.46
C ALA A 194 -8.53 6.07 9.76
N SER A 195 -9.48 6.99 9.98
CA SER A 195 -10.78 7.02 9.31
C SER A 195 -10.73 7.39 7.83
N GLN A 196 -9.62 7.98 7.38
CA GLN A 196 -9.40 8.34 5.97
C GLN A 196 -8.68 7.23 5.22
N LYS A 197 -8.08 6.26 5.92
CA LYS A 197 -7.32 5.16 5.31
C LYS A 197 -8.26 4.01 4.97
N PHE A 198 -8.13 3.50 3.76
CA PHE A 198 -8.73 2.25 3.33
C PHE A 198 -7.74 1.50 2.43
N TYR A 199 -8.00 0.23 2.17
CA TYR A 199 -7.06 -0.62 1.47
C TYR A 199 -7.72 -1.25 0.26
N CYS A 200 -6.91 -1.54 -0.75
CA CYS A 200 -7.32 -2.37 -1.87
C CYS A 200 -7.54 -3.82 -1.39
N PRO A 201 -8.73 -4.42 -1.58
CA PRO A 201 -9.07 -5.74 -1.03
C PRO A 201 -8.36 -6.91 -1.71
N PHE A 202 -7.75 -6.67 -2.87
CA PHE A 202 -7.02 -7.69 -3.62
C PHE A 202 -5.70 -8.01 -2.92
N ARG A 203 -5.53 -9.26 -2.48
CA ARG A 203 -4.38 -9.73 -1.68
C ARG A 203 -3.03 -9.52 -2.35
N ASP A 204 -2.99 -9.61 -3.68
CA ASP A 204 -1.82 -9.36 -4.52
C ASP A 204 -1.49 -7.86 -4.67
N CYS A 205 -2.34 -6.96 -4.15
CA CYS A 205 -2.13 -5.52 -4.21
C CYS A 205 -2.07 -4.89 -2.81
N SER A 206 -3.14 -4.96 -2.02
CA SER A 206 -3.23 -4.40 -0.65
C SER A 206 -2.79 -2.93 -0.51
N ALA A 207 -2.79 -2.15 -1.60
CA ALA A 207 -2.36 -0.76 -1.59
C ALA A 207 -3.23 0.08 -0.63
N MET A 208 -2.57 0.95 0.15
CA MET A 208 -3.24 1.92 1.01
C MET A 208 -3.73 3.11 0.19
N LEU A 209 -4.96 3.53 0.45
CA LEU A 209 -5.65 4.61 -0.23
C LEU A 209 -6.22 5.58 0.80
N VAL A 210 -6.33 6.84 0.41
CA VAL A 210 -6.76 7.93 1.29
C VAL A 210 -8.05 8.51 0.74
N ASN A 211 -9.08 8.59 1.59
CA ASN A 211 -10.29 9.35 1.35
C ASN A 211 -10.16 10.70 2.05
N ASP A 212 -9.78 11.72 1.28
CA ASP A 212 -9.69 13.11 1.72
C ASP A 212 -11.03 13.86 1.65
N GLY A 213 -12.06 13.21 1.08
CA GLY A 213 -13.41 13.74 0.96
C GLY A 213 -14.29 13.49 2.19
N VAL A 214 -15.37 14.27 2.28
CA VAL A 214 -16.43 14.08 3.28
C VAL A 214 -17.39 12.95 2.87
N GLU A 215 -17.45 12.66 1.57
CA GLU A 215 -18.38 11.67 1.02
C GLU A 215 -17.89 10.24 1.24
N VAL A 216 -18.84 9.35 1.50
CA VAL A 216 -18.54 7.93 1.63
C VAL A 216 -18.33 7.34 0.24
N ILE A 217 -17.09 7.03 -0.10
CA ILE A 217 -16.74 6.38 -1.35
C ILE A 217 -17.23 4.93 -1.29
N ARG A 218 -18.14 4.56 -2.21
CA ARG A 218 -18.59 3.18 -2.39
C ARG A 218 -17.76 2.50 -3.47
N GLU A 219 -17.76 3.06 -4.67
CA GLU A 219 -17.01 2.56 -5.82
C GLU A 219 -15.64 3.22 -5.90
N SER A 220 -14.58 2.43 -6.02
CA SER A 220 -13.22 2.94 -6.20
C SER A 220 -12.44 2.05 -7.15
N GLU A 221 -11.61 2.67 -8.00
CA GLU A 221 -10.61 1.98 -8.81
C GLU A 221 -9.26 2.09 -8.11
N CYS A 222 -8.59 0.96 -7.89
CA CYS A 222 -7.25 0.98 -7.33
C CYS A 222 -6.25 1.59 -8.34
N PRO A 223 -5.51 2.66 -8.01
CA PRO A 223 -4.52 3.26 -8.92
C PRO A 223 -3.34 2.34 -9.23
N ILE A 224 -3.07 1.34 -8.38
CA ILE A 224 -1.96 0.39 -8.52
C ILE A 224 -2.34 -0.79 -9.41
N CYS A 225 -3.43 -1.50 -9.08
CA CYS A 225 -3.84 -2.71 -9.82
C CYS A 225 -4.97 -2.48 -10.85
N ARG A 226 -5.53 -1.27 -10.91
CA ARG A 226 -6.61 -0.85 -11.85
C ARG A 226 -7.91 -1.66 -11.74
N ARG A 227 -8.12 -2.35 -10.61
CA ARG A 227 -9.33 -3.13 -10.37
C ARG A 227 -10.33 -2.32 -9.56
N LEU A 228 -11.59 -2.42 -9.94
CA LEU A 228 -12.71 -1.84 -9.21
C LEU A 228 -13.04 -2.65 -7.95
N PHE A 229 -13.35 -1.94 -6.88
CA PHE A 229 -13.75 -2.54 -5.61
C PHE A 229 -14.72 -1.65 -4.83
N CYS A 230 -15.39 -2.27 -3.86
CA CYS A 230 -16.27 -1.56 -2.93
C CYS A 230 -15.49 -1.13 -1.69
N ALA A 231 -15.23 0.17 -1.51
CA ALA A 231 -14.46 0.68 -0.37
C ALA A 231 -15.20 0.58 0.98
N GLN A 232 -16.54 0.44 0.95
CA GLN A 232 -17.33 0.20 2.17
C GLN A 232 -17.32 -1.27 2.61
N CYS A 233 -17.35 -2.20 1.65
CA CYS A 233 -17.44 -3.63 1.93
C CYS A 233 -16.06 -4.33 1.95
N ASP A 234 -15.02 -3.67 1.47
CA ASP A 234 -13.65 -4.20 1.33
C ASP A 234 -13.61 -5.50 0.51
N VAL A 235 -14.26 -5.47 -0.67
CA VAL A 235 -14.41 -6.62 -1.58
C VAL A 235 -14.35 -6.18 -3.05
N PRO A 236 -14.10 -7.10 -4.00
CA PRO A 236 -14.24 -6.80 -5.43
C PRO A 236 -15.58 -6.16 -5.75
N TRP A 237 -15.59 -5.30 -6.77
CA TRP A 237 -16.77 -4.50 -7.09
C TRP A 237 -18.00 -5.37 -7.36
N HIS A 238 -19.11 -5.01 -6.73
CA HIS A 238 -20.38 -5.71 -6.85
C HIS A 238 -21.45 -4.81 -7.48
N SER A 239 -21.36 -4.66 -8.81
CA SER A 239 -22.37 -3.96 -9.59
C SER A 239 -23.73 -4.66 -9.51
N GLY A 240 -24.81 -3.95 -9.81
CA GLY A 240 -26.16 -4.52 -9.78
C GLY A 240 -26.80 -4.64 -8.39
N VAL A 241 -26.02 -4.65 -7.30
CA VAL A 241 -26.50 -4.86 -5.93
C VAL A 241 -25.97 -3.80 -4.97
N GLU A 242 -26.82 -3.41 -4.02
CA GLU A 242 -26.43 -2.52 -2.92
C GLU A 242 -25.59 -3.28 -1.88
N CYS A 243 -24.82 -2.55 -1.08
CA CYS A 243 -23.94 -3.13 -0.05
C CYS A 243 -24.72 -4.02 0.92
N GLU A 244 -25.90 -3.59 1.37
CA GLU A 244 -26.74 -4.34 2.31
C GLU A 244 -27.23 -5.66 1.69
N GLU A 245 -27.58 -5.66 0.40
CA GLU A 245 -27.97 -6.87 -0.31
C GLU A 245 -26.76 -7.79 -0.50
N PHE A 246 -25.62 -7.25 -0.91
CA PHE A 246 -24.41 -8.02 -1.13
C PHE A 246 -23.97 -8.81 0.12
N GLN A 247 -24.05 -8.18 1.30
CA GLN A 247 -23.63 -8.80 2.56
C GLN A 247 -24.51 -10.01 2.97
N ILE A 248 -25.77 -10.05 2.53
CA ILE A 248 -26.70 -11.16 2.83
C ILE A 248 -26.74 -12.25 1.75
N LEU A 249 -26.06 -12.05 0.61
CA LEU A 249 -25.94 -13.08 -0.42
C LEU A 249 -25.14 -14.27 0.07
N ASN A 250 -25.48 -15.45 -0.44
CA ASN A 250 -24.67 -16.64 -0.26
C ASN A 250 -23.38 -16.55 -1.11
N GLU A 251 -22.35 -17.33 -0.78
CA GLU A 251 -21.08 -17.29 -1.52
C GLU A 251 -21.22 -17.72 -2.98
N ASP A 252 -22.11 -18.67 -3.27
CA ASP A 252 -22.47 -19.10 -4.62
C ASP A 252 -23.24 -18.04 -5.42
N GLU A 253 -23.61 -16.93 -4.78
CA GLU A 253 -24.38 -15.85 -5.37
C GLU A 253 -23.58 -14.55 -5.57
N LYS A 254 -22.34 -14.52 -5.06
CA LYS A 254 -21.39 -13.38 -5.10
C LYS A 254 -20.39 -13.49 -6.24
N GLY A 255 -20.48 -14.53 -7.07
CA GLY A 255 -19.64 -14.70 -8.24
C GLY A 255 -19.76 -13.49 -9.18
N ARG A 256 -18.67 -13.11 -9.84
CA ARG A 256 -18.66 -12.01 -10.80
C ARG A 256 -19.77 -12.19 -11.85
N GLU A 257 -19.90 -13.39 -12.40
CA GLU A 257 -20.90 -13.71 -13.41
C GLU A 257 -22.33 -13.54 -12.87
N ASP A 258 -22.60 -14.00 -11.65
CA ASP A 258 -23.92 -13.85 -11.01
C ASP A 258 -24.29 -12.38 -10.78
N LEU A 259 -23.32 -11.57 -10.37
CA LEU A 259 -23.50 -10.13 -10.18
C LEU A 259 -23.74 -9.41 -11.51
N MET A 260 -23.01 -9.77 -12.56
CA MET A 260 -23.25 -9.26 -13.92
C MET A 260 -24.65 -9.62 -14.42
N VAL A 261 -25.13 -10.83 -14.15
CA VAL A 261 -26.50 -11.25 -14.50
C VAL A 261 -27.54 -10.46 -13.69
N ARG A 262 -27.29 -10.16 -12.41
CA ARG A 262 -28.18 -9.29 -11.60
C ARG A 262 -28.22 -7.87 -12.13
N GLU A 263 -27.07 -7.30 -12.48
CA GLU A 263 -26.99 -5.97 -13.08
C GLU A 263 -27.78 -5.89 -14.39
N LEU A 264 -27.55 -6.85 -15.29
CA LEU A 264 -28.30 -6.93 -16.53
C LEU A 264 -29.81 -7.07 -16.28
N ALA A 265 -30.20 -7.90 -15.31
CA ALA A 265 -31.61 -8.06 -14.94
C ALA A 265 -32.23 -6.75 -14.42
N ARG A 266 -31.49 -5.97 -13.62
CA ARG A 266 -31.92 -4.65 -13.15
C ARG A 266 -32.11 -3.69 -14.32
N ASP A 267 -31.14 -3.60 -15.22
CA ASP A 267 -31.18 -2.69 -16.36
C ASP A 267 -32.32 -3.04 -17.34
N LYS A 268 -32.54 -4.34 -17.55
CA LYS A 268 -33.63 -4.85 -18.39
C LYS A 268 -34.97 -4.96 -17.67
N HIS A 269 -35.04 -4.58 -16.39
CA HIS A 269 -36.23 -4.67 -15.55
C HIS A 269 -36.82 -6.10 -15.53
N TRP A 270 -35.94 -7.11 -15.51
CA TRP A 270 -36.32 -8.51 -15.41
C TRP A 270 -36.71 -8.89 -13.99
N MET A 271 -37.82 -9.61 -13.84
CA MET A 271 -38.36 -10.00 -12.54
C MET A 271 -37.77 -11.32 -12.05
N ARG A 272 -37.47 -11.42 -10.75
CA ARG A 272 -37.11 -12.70 -10.11
C ARG A 272 -38.36 -13.44 -9.68
N CYS A 273 -38.39 -14.75 -9.89
CA CYS A 273 -39.49 -15.60 -9.43
C CYS A 273 -39.64 -15.49 -7.90
N PRO A 274 -40.81 -15.15 -7.36
CA PRO A 274 -41.01 -15.00 -5.91
C PRO A 274 -40.70 -16.26 -5.11
N ASN A 275 -40.93 -17.43 -5.72
CA ASN A 275 -40.75 -18.74 -5.10
C ASN A 275 -39.30 -19.26 -5.19
N CYS A 276 -38.70 -19.30 -6.38
CA CYS A 276 -37.37 -19.90 -6.59
C CYS A 276 -36.24 -18.90 -6.89
N LYS A 277 -36.53 -17.59 -6.94
CA LYS A 277 -35.56 -16.49 -7.13
C LYS A 277 -34.78 -16.46 -8.45
N PHE A 278 -34.97 -17.43 -9.34
CA PHE A 278 -34.47 -17.36 -10.71
C PHE A 278 -35.01 -16.12 -11.44
N ILE A 279 -34.13 -15.47 -12.19
CA ILE A 279 -34.46 -14.33 -13.05
C ILE A 279 -35.31 -14.83 -14.22
N VAL A 280 -36.38 -14.11 -14.51
CA VAL A 280 -37.33 -14.41 -15.57
C VAL A 280 -37.39 -13.23 -16.51
N GLU A 281 -36.99 -13.43 -17.76
CA GLU A 281 -37.19 -12.45 -18.83
C GLU A 281 -38.64 -12.52 -19.36
N LYS A 282 -39.23 -11.35 -19.64
CA LYS A 282 -40.51 -11.24 -20.34
C LYS A 282 -40.26 -10.74 -21.76
N SER A 283 -40.42 -11.62 -22.75
CA SER A 283 -40.28 -11.23 -24.15
C SER A 283 -41.48 -10.37 -24.60
N GLU A 284 -42.71 -10.87 -24.48
CA GLU A 284 -43.93 -10.17 -24.90
C GLU A 284 -45.15 -10.64 -24.09
N GLY A 285 -46.30 -9.95 -24.21
CA GLY A 285 -47.59 -10.46 -23.69
C GLY A 285 -48.01 -10.01 -22.28
N CYS A 286 -48.84 -10.83 -21.63
CA CYS A 286 -49.57 -10.57 -20.38
C CYS A 286 -48.65 -10.47 -19.14
N LEU A 287 -49.16 -9.90 -18.04
CA LEU A 287 -48.49 -9.89 -16.73
C LEU A 287 -48.53 -11.24 -16.01
N HIS A 288 -49.36 -12.19 -16.44
CA HIS A 288 -49.36 -13.54 -15.89
C HIS A 288 -48.14 -14.33 -16.38
N MET A 289 -47.25 -14.66 -15.45
CA MET A 289 -46.03 -15.41 -15.72
C MET A 289 -46.08 -16.78 -15.03
N THR A 290 -45.59 -17.83 -15.68
CA THR A 290 -45.37 -19.14 -15.05
C THR A 290 -43.88 -19.46 -15.08
N CYS A 291 -43.27 -19.56 -13.90
CA CYS A 291 -41.85 -19.90 -13.77
C CYS A 291 -41.59 -21.37 -14.15
N ARG A 292 -40.33 -21.72 -14.47
CA ARG A 292 -39.88 -23.12 -14.63
C ARG A 292 -40.16 -23.99 -13.40
N CYS A 293 -40.19 -23.39 -12.21
CA CYS A 293 -40.59 -24.07 -10.97
C CYS A 293 -42.12 -24.25 -10.82
N GLN A 294 -42.90 -23.96 -11.87
CA GLN A 294 -44.37 -24.00 -11.93
C GLN A 294 -45.10 -22.96 -11.08
N PHE A 295 -44.38 -22.03 -10.43
CA PHE A 295 -45.01 -20.94 -9.69
C PHE A 295 -45.59 -19.90 -10.64
N GLN A 296 -46.86 -19.54 -10.45
CA GLN A 296 -47.55 -18.54 -11.25
C GLN A 296 -47.63 -17.22 -10.50
N PHE A 297 -47.17 -16.14 -11.12
CA PHE A 297 -47.08 -14.84 -10.48
C PHE A 297 -47.33 -13.70 -11.47
N CYS A 298 -47.63 -12.52 -10.93
CA CYS A 298 -47.71 -11.30 -11.71
C CYS A 298 -46.30 -10.74 -11.94
N TYR A 299 -45.89 -10.58 -13.20
CA TYR A 299 -44.58 -10.07 -13.57
C TYR A 299 -44.32 -8.64 -13.11
N GLN A 300 -45.38 -7.83 -12.94
CA GLN A 300 -45.25 -6.43 -12.50
C GLN A 300 -44.96 -6.32 -11.00
N CYS A 301 -45.60 -7.15 -10.17
CA CYS A 301 -45.62 -6.96 -8.72
C CYS A 301 -45.06 -8.13 -7.91
N GLY A 302 -44.78 -9.26 -8.55
CA GLY A 302 -44.29 -10.46 -7.88
C GLY A 302 -45.34 -11.18 -7.01
N ALA A 303 -46.60 -10.75 -6.97
CA ALA A 303 -47.63 -11.45 -6.20
C ALA A 303 -48.04 -12.77 -6.87
N THR A 304 -48.45 -13.74 -6.06
CA THR A 304 -49.02 -15.01 -6.54
C THR A 304 -50.22 -14.75 -7.44
N TRP A 305 -50.25 -15.40 -8.60
CA TRP A 305 -51.35 -15.22 -9.54
C TRP A 305 -52.65 -15.83 -9.01
N SER A 306 -53.74 -15.07 -9.10
CA SER A 306 -55.08 -15.52 -8.71
C SER A 306 -56.13 -14.88 -9.62
N ASN A 307 -57.35 -15.43 -9.62
CA ASN A 307 -58.43 -14.95 -10.50
C ASN A 307 -58.81 -13.47 -10.28
N THR A 308 -58.46 -12.88 -9.13
CA THR A 308 -58.71 -11.48 -8.80
C THR A 308 -57.52 -10.56 -9.10
N HIS A 309 -56.37 -11.10 -9.51
CA HIS A 309 -55.14 -10.35 -9.75
C HIS A 309 -54.97 -9.88 -11.21
N GLY A 310 -55.96 -10.13 -12.09
CA GLY A 310 -55.88 -9.81 -13.52
C GLY A 310 -55.78 -8.31 -13.86
N SER A 311 -56.14 -7.42 -12.93
CA SER A 311 -56.12 -5.96 -13.13
C SER A 311 -54.99 -5.27 -12.36
N CYS A 312 -53.79 -5.85 -12.37
CA CYS A 312 -52.64 -5.25 -11.70
C CYS A 312 -52.31 -3.89 -12.32
N GLN A 313 -52.71 -2.82 -11.63
CA GLN A 313 -52.37 -1.44 -11.90
C GLN A 313 -51.56 -0.95 -10.71
N ILE A 314 -50.24 -1.09 -10.80
CA ILE A 314 -49.34 -0.40 -9.87
C ILE A 314 -48.94 0.92 -10.56
N PRO A 315 -48.97 2.05 -9.85
CA PRO A 315 -48.43 3.32 -10.36
C PRO A 315 -46.93 3.25 -10.62
#